data_AF-A0A0Q5ND43-F1
#
_entry.id   AF-A0A0Q5ND43-F1
#
_cell.length_a   1.000
_cell.length_b   1.000
_cell.length_c   1.000
_cell.angle_alpha   90.00
_cell.angle_beta   90.00
_cell.angle_gamma   90.00
#
_symmetry.space_group_name_H-M   'P 1'
#
loop_
_entity.id
_entity.type
_entity.pdbx_description
1 polymer ?
#
loop_
_entity_poly.entity_id
_entity_poly.type
_entity_poly.pdbx_seq_one_letter_code
_entity_poly.pdbx_strand_id
1 'polypeptide(L)'
;MTDPTTPRDEAVARAELRDDEARRLLGMLSAGTLPARAQQWMTDGLEHPSLTVLAGALTSTDERRAALLAEAAESFGLGFASVKAARAYHGERIVASMTAASASSDALGYSNSFTDTIEESVRDSISRLFRPRG
;
A
#
# COMPACT_ATOMS: atom_id res chain seq x y z
N MET A 1 12.91 7.92 -11.94
CA MET A 1 12.04 9.11 -11.96
C MET A 1 10.74 8.66 -12.59
N THR A 2 9.76 8.28 -11.78
CA THR A 2 8.49 7.72 -12.27
C THR A 2 7.60 8.88 -12.70
N ASP A 3 7.11 8.83 -13.94
CA ASP A 3 6.28 9.86 -14.54
C ASP A 3 4.97 10.01 -13.74
N PRO A 4 4.62 11.20 -13.22
CA PRO A 4 3.43 11.40 -12.39
C PRO A 4 2.10 11.21 -13.16
N THR A 5 2.15 10.91 -14.46
CA THR A 5 0.97 10.80 -15.34
C THR A 5 0.66 9.37 -15.78
N THR A 6 1.45 8.36 -15.38
CA THR A 6 1.09 6.97 -15.68
C THR A 6 -0.03 6.51 -14.74
N PRO A 7 -1.20 6.11 -15.25
CA PRO A 7 -2.25 5.52 -14.42
C PRO A 7 -1.68 4.37 -13.59
N ARG A 8 -1.96 4.37 -12.29
CA ARG A 8 -1.67 3.20 -11.46
C ARG A 8 -2.76 2.15 -11.75
N ASP A 9 -2.49 0.92 -11.33
CA ASP A 9 -3.49 -0.14 -11.39
C ASP A 9 -4.75 0.27 -10.60
N GLU A 10 -5.93 0.10 -11.19
CA GLU A 10 -7.22 0.35 -10.56
C GLU A 10 -7.34 -0.36 -9.20
N ALA A 11 -6.73 -1.55 -9.06
CA ALA A 11 -6.70 -2.28 -7.80
C ALA A 11 -6.06 -1.46 -6.65
N VAL A 12 -5.06 -0.62 -6.95
CA VAL A 12 -4.43 0.27 -5.98
C VAL A 12 -5.42 1.35 -5.54
N ALA A 13 -6.11 1.99 -6.48
CA ALA A 13 -7.11 3.00 -6.17
C ALA A 13 -8.26 2.43 -5.34
N ARG A 14 -8.72 1.21 -5.63
CA ARG A 14 -9.73 0.49 -4.84
C ARG A 14 -9.27 0.23 -3.42
N ALA A 15 -8.02 -0.21 -3.24
CA ALA A 15 -7.44 -0.45 -1.93
C ALA A 15 -7.32 0.86 -1.13
N GLU A 16 -6.88 1.93 -1.77
CA GLU A 16 -6.78 3.27 -1.15
C GLU A 16 -8.13 3.85 -0.74
N LEU A 17 -9.14 3.72 -1.60
CA LEU A 17 -10.51 4.17 -1.30
C LEU A 17 -11.10 3.38 -0.13
N ARG A 18 -10.85 2.07 -0.09
CA ARG A 18 -11.23 1.21 1.05
C ARG A 18 -10.48 1.58 2.34
N ASP A 19 -9.19 1.91 2.25
CA ASP A 19 -8.38 2.37 3.39
C ASP A 19 -8.94 3.69 3.96
N ASP A 20 -9.34 4.63 3.10
CA ASP A 20 -9.94 5.90 3.52
C ASP A 20 -11.34 5.73 4.13
N GLU A 21 -12.16 4.83 3.59
CA GLU A 21 -13.45 4.51 4.17
C GLU A 21 -13.31 3.88 5.57
N ALA A 22 -12.30 3.02 5.76
CA ALA A 22 -11.98 2.49 7.09
C ALA A 22 -11.57 3.63 8.05
N ARG A 23 -10.71 4.55 7.60
CA ARG A 23 -10.30 5.72 8.40
C ARG A 23 -11.48 6.63 8.72
N ARG A 24 -12.43 6.81 7.81
CA ARG A 24 -13.67 7.59 8.05
C ARG A 24 -14.47 7.00 9.21
N LEU A 25 -14.72 5.70 9.19
CA LEU A 25 -15.45 5.00 10.25
C LEU A 25 -14.71 4.99 11.60
N LEU A 26 -13.39 5.12 11.58
CA LEU A 26 -12.56 5.18 12.78
C LEU A 26 -12.31 6.61 13.28
N GLY A 27 -12.82 7.64 12.60
CA GLY A 27 -12.58 9.05 12.97
C GLY A 27 -11.15 9.53 12.71
N MET A 28 -10.43 8.89 11.79
CA MET A 28 -9.02 9.15 11.45
C MET A 28 -8.85 9.73 10.04
N LEU A 29 -9.94 10.06 9.36
CA LEU A 29 -9.92 10.55 7.99
C LEU A 29 -9.40 11.99 7.90
N SER A 30 -8.45 12.22 6.99
CA SER A 30 -8.04 13.57 6.61
C SER A 30 -8.87 14.08 5.44
N ALA A 31 -10.07 14.56 5.73
CA ALA A 31 -11.07 14.90 4.72
C ALA A 31 -10.64 16.01 3.76
N GLY A 32 -9.76 16.94 4.18
CA GLY A 32 -9.20 17.99 3.32
C GLY A 32 -8.36 17.49 2.15
N THR A 33 -7.83 16.26 2.21
CA THR A 33 -7.03 15.66 1.13
C THR A 33 -7.87 14.93 0.09
N LEU A 34 -9.15 14.67 0.38
CA LEU A 34 -10.02 13.85 -0.47
C LEU A 34 -10.22 14.37 -1.89
N PRO A 35 -10.31 15.69 -2.17
CA PRO A 35 -10.48 16.16 -3.54
C PRO A 35 -9.31 15.75 -4.45
N ALA A 36 -8.07 15.91 -3.97
CA ALA A 36 -6.88 15.50 -4.72
C ALA A 36 -6.81 13.97 -4.89
N ARG A 37 -7.19 13.21 -3.85
CA ARG A 37 -7.23 11.74 -3.93
C ARG A 37 -8.29 11.24 -4.91
N ALA A 38 -9.46 11.86 -4.93
CA ALA A 38 -10.51 11.53 -5.89
C ALA A 38 -10.05 11.76 -7.34
N GLN A 39 -9.33 12.85 -7.63
CA GLN A 39 -8.71 13.07 -8.93
C GLN A 39 -7.73 11.95 -9.30
N GLN A 40 -6.90 11.52 -8.34
CA GLN A 40 -5.96 10.42 -8.56
C GLN A 40 -6.69 9.10 -8.81
N TRP A 41 -7.70 8.75 -8.00
CA TRP A 41 -8.48 7.54 -8.18
C TRP A 41 -9.17 7.48 -9.54
N MET A 42 -9.70 8.62 -10.02
CA MET A 42 -10.26 8.71 -11.37
C MET A 42 -9.19 8.53 -12.45
N THR A 43 -8.00 9.09 -12.25
CA THR A 43 -6.86 8.88 -13.16
C THR A 43 -6.42 7.41 -13.21
N ASP A 44 -6.53 6.70 -12.08
CA ASP A 44 -6.24 5.28 -11.94
C ASP A 44 -7.40 4.37 -12.43
N GLY A 45 -8.48 4.94 -12.96
CA GLY A 45 -9.58 4.20 -13.60
C GLY A 45 -10.87 4.07 -12.79
N LEU A 46 -10.96 4.64 -11.58
CA LEU A 46 -12.21 4.64 -10.81
C LEU A 46 -13.17 5.73 -11.28
N GLU A 47 -14.19 5.33 -12.03
CA GLU A 47 -15.22 6.24 -12.53
C GLU A 47 -16.53 6.08 -11.74
N HIS A 48 -16.92 7.11 -10.99
CA HIS A 48 -18.23 7.18 -10.33
C HIS A 48 -18.65 8.65 -10.14
N PRO A 49 -19.95 9.00 -10.25
CA PRO A 49 -20.41 10.40 -10.10
C PRO A 49 -19.99 11.05 -8.77
N SER A 50 -20.03 10.31 -7.67
CA SER A 50 -19.60 10.83 -6.36
C SER A 50 -18.10 11.15 -6.30
N LEU A 51 -17.25 10.44 -7.06
CA LEU A 51 -15.82 10.76 -7.19
C LEU A 51 -15.61 12.04 -7.99
N THR A 52 -16.36 12.24 -9.08
CA THR A 52 -16.33 13.50 -9.84
C THR A 52 -16.74 14.69 -8.97
N VAL A 53 -17.79 14.53 -8.17
CA VAL A 53 -18.22 15.58 -7.23
C VAL A 53 -17.18 15.80 -6.13
N LEU A 54 -16.59 14.73 -5.58
CA LEU A 54 -15.56 14.81 -4.55
C LEU A 54 -14.29 15.50 -5.05
N ALA A 55 -13.87 15.23 -6.28
CA ALA A 55 -12.73 15.86 -6.93
C ALA A 55 -12.90 17.38 -7.07
N GLY A 56 -14.14 17.86 -7.25
CA GLY A 56 -14.48 19.28 -7.29
C GLY A 56 -14.76 19.94 -5.93
N ALA A 57 -14.78 19.17 -4.82
CA ALA A 57 -15.29 19.62 -3.52
C ALA A 57 -14.27 20.39 -2.65
N LEU A 58 -13.45 21.26 -3.25
CA LEU A 58 -12.40 22.02 -2.56
C LEU A 58 -12.95 22.96 -1.48
N THR A 59 -14.11 23.58 -1.73
CA THR A 59 -14.76 24.53 -0.82
C THR A 59 -15.86 23.91 0.05
N SER A 60 -16.08 22.59 -0.08
CA SER A 60 -17.07 21.87 0.73
C SER A 60 -16.62 21.72 2.18
N THR A 61 -17.55 21.34 3.06
CA THR A 61 -17.20 20.97 4.44
C THR A 61 -16.60 19.56 4.47
N ASP A 62 -15.88 19.24 5.56
CA ASP A 62 -15.31 17.90 5.77
C ASP A 62 -16.40 16.83 5.84
N GLU A 63 -17.56 17.14 6.44
CA GLU A 63 -18.69 16.22 6.52
C GLU A 63 -19.24 15.89 5.13
N ARG A 64 -19.34 16.89 4.24
CA ARG A 64 -19.81 16.66 2.88
C ARG A 64 -18.81 15.81 2.09
N ARG A 65 -17.51 16.06 2.23
CA ARG A 65 -16.46 15.25 1.60
C ARG A 65 -16.47 13.81 2.11
N ALA A 66 -16.62 13.62 3.43
CA ALA A 66 -16.73 12.29 4.03
C ALA A 66 -17.99 11.54 3.56
N ALA A 67 -19.11 12.23 3.37
CA ALA A 67 -20.33 11.64 2.83
C ALA A 67 -20.15 11.18 1.37
N LEU A 68 -19.50 11.98 0.52
CA LEU A 68 -19.19 11.60 -0.87
C LEU A 68 -18.23 10.42 -0.95
N LEU A 69 -17.24 10.34 -0.05
CA LEU A 69 -16.36 9.16 0.07
C LEU A 69 -17.18 7.91 0.41
N ALA A 70 -18.09 8.00 1.40
CA ALA A 70 -18.92 6.88 1.81
C ALA A 70 -19.81 6.38 0.65
N GLU A 71 -20.42 7.30 -0.10
CA GLU A 71 -21.22 7.00 -1.29
C GLU A 71 -20.39 6.29 -2.37
N ALA A 72 -19.16 6.77 -2.63
CA ALA A 72 -18.25 6.10 -3.56
C ALA A 72 -17.90 4.68 -3.08
N ALA A 73 -17.54 4.53 -1.81
CA ALA A 73 -17.15 3.23 -1.24
C ALA A 73 -18.31 2.23 -1.28
N GLU A 74 -19.54 2.67 -1.02
CA GLU A 74 -20.73 1.82 -1.14
C GLU A 74 -20.93 1.35 -2.59
N SER A 75 -20.92 2.27 -3.56
CA SER A 75 -21.11 1.94 -4.97
C SER A 75 -20.09 0.92 -5.52
N PHE A 76 -18.84 0.99 -5.05
CA PHE A 76 -17.80 0.04 -5.45
C PHE A 76 -17.78 -1.26 -4.64
N GLY A 77 -18.68 -1.43 -3.66
CA GLY A 77 -18.69 -2.58 -2.75
C GLY A 77 -17.53 -2.59 -1.75
N LEU A 78 -16.94 -1.43 -1.49
CA LEU A 78 -15.76 -1.23 -0.65
C LEU A 78 -16.10 -0.75 0.77
N GLY A 79 -17.37 -0.55 1.08
CA GLY A 79 -17.86 -0.22 2.43
C GLY A 79 -17.62 -1.33 3.47
N PHE A 80 -17.88 -0.98 4.73
CA PHE A 80 -17.81 -1.89 5.87
C PHE A 80 -19.16 -2.02 6.56
N ALA A 81 -19.54 -3.24 6.90
CA ALA A 81 -20.80 -3.51 7.62
C ALA A 81 -20.81 -3.00 9.08
N SER A 82 -19.64 -2.72 9.66
CA SER A 82 -19.53 -2.19 11.02
C SER A 82 -18.17 -1.54 11.29
N VAL A 83 -18.10 -0.71 12.33
CA VAL A 83 -16.83 -0.16 12.85
C VAL A 83 -15.87 -1.28 13.27
N LYS A 84 -16.37 -2.40 13.79
CA LYS A 84 -15.55 -3.58 14.13
C LYS A 84 -14.86 -4.16 12.90
N ALA A 85 -15.58 -4.27 11.78
CA ALA A 85 -15.01 -4.75 10.51
C ALA A 85 -13.98 -3.77 9.95
N ALA A 86 -14.26 -2.46 9.99
CA ALA A 86 -13.30 -1.43 9.59
C ALA A 86 -12.02 -1.47 10.45
N ARG A 87 -12.15 -1.67 11.77
CA ARG A 87 -11.00 -1.80 12.68
C ARG A 87 -10.17 -3.05 12.40
N ALA A 88 -10.81 -4.19 12.16
CA ALA A 88 -10.11 -5.44 11.82
C ALA A 88 -9.29 -5.27 10.54
N TYR A 89 -9.93 -4.75 9.47
CA TYR A 89 -9.26 -4.43 8.22
C TYR A 89 -8.09 -3.45 8.40
N HIS A 90 -8.29 -2.36 9.15
CA HIS A 90 -7.23 -1.39 9.40
C HIS A 90 -6.05 -2.01 10.18
N GLY A 91 -6.34 -2.86 11.17
CA GLY A 91 -5.32 -3.60 11.91
C GLY A 91 -4.51 -4.55 11.02
N GLU A 92 -5.17 -5.31 10.15
CA GLU A 92 -4.52 -6.18 9.17
C GLU A 92 -3.60 -5.39 8.24
N ARG A 93 -4.04 -4.22 7.77
CA ARG A 93 -3.22 -3.32 6.92
C ARG A 93 -1.99 -2.80 7.64
N ILE A 94 -2.10 -2.43 8.92
CA ILE A 94 -0.95 -2.01 9.73
C ILE A 94 0.05 -3.15 9.85
N VAL A 95 -0.40 -4.35 10.23
CA VAL A 95 0.47 -5.54 10.35
C VAL A 95 1.14 -5.87 9.01
N ALA A 96 0.39 -5.83 7.91
CA ALA A 96 0.93 -6.03 6.56
C ALA A 96 2.00 -4.97 6.22
N SER A 97 1.78 -3.71 6.58
CA SER A 97 2.76 -2.64 6.34
C SER A 97 4.02 -2.80 7.18
N MET A 98 3.89 -3.21 8.46
CA MET A 98 5.02 -3.47 9.34
C MET A 98 5.84 -4.66 8.86
N THR A 99 5.19 -5.74 8.44
CA THR A 99 5.86 -6.94 7.92
C THR A 99 6.54 -6.67 6.58
N ALA A 100 5.93 -5.90 5.69
CA ALA A 100 6.56 -5.47 4.44
C ALA A 100 7.78 -4.55 4.68
N ALA A 101 7.70 -3.64 5.65
CA ALA A 101 8.81 -2.78 6.06
C ALA A 101 9.96 -3.57 6.72
N SER A 102 9.65 -4.60 7.51
CA SER A 102 10.67 -5.51 8.05
C SER A 102 11.29 -6.37 6.96
N ALA A 103 10.51 -6.83 5.99
CA ALA A 103 10.99 -7.65 4.87
C ALA A 103 11.96 -6.89 3.95
N SER A 104 11.76 -5.59 3.72
CA SER A 104 12.73 -4.77 2.96
C SER A 104 14.04 -4.56 3.71
N SER A 105 13.98 -4.48 5.05
CA SER A 105 15.17 -4.42 5.91
C SER A 105 15.93 -5.76 5.92
N ASP A 106 15.23 -6.89 5.90
CA ASP A 106 15.84 -8.23 5.82
C ASP A 106 16.37 -8.55 4.41
N ALA A 107 15.67 -8.15 3.34
CA ALA A 107 16.10 -8.39 1.96
C ALA A 107 17.44 -7.68 1.62
N LEU A 108 17.73 -6.55 2.25
CA LEU A 108 19.03 -5.87 2.14
C LEU A 108 20.12 -6.50 3.03
N GLY A 109 19.75 -7.27 4.06
CA GLY A 109 20.68 -8.02 4.93
C GLY A 109 21.10 -9.38 4.37
N TYR A 110 20.25 -10.04 3.57
CA TYR A 110 20.56 -11.36 3.00
C TYR A 110 21.50 -11.33 1.78
N SER A 111 21.70 -10.17 1.13
CA SER A 111 22.53 -10.08 -0.08
C SER A 111 24.04 -9.88 0.17
N ASN A 112 24.47 -9.49 1.38
CA ASN A 112 25.89 -9.23 1.67
C ASN A 112 26.58 -10.29 2.54
N SER A 113 25.86 -11.29 3.07
CA SER A 113 26.45 -12.31 3.97
C SER A 113 26.49 -13.72 3.36
N PHE A 114 25.76 -13.96 2.26
CA PHE A 114 25.72 -15.29 1.62
C PHE A 114 26.89 -15.54 0.65
N THR A 115 27.62 -14.50 0.23
CA THR A 115 28.76 -14.64 -0.69
C THR A 115 30.07 -14.94 0.04
N ASP A 116 30.35 -14.27 1.16
CA ASP A 116 31.63 -14.45 1.87
C ASP A 116 31.74 -15.82 2.58
N THR A 117 30.62 -16.38 3.07
CA THR A 117 30.64 -17.69 3.75
C THR A 117 30.75 -18.86 2.76
N ILE A 118 30.31 -18.69 1.51
CA ILE A 118 30.41 -19.74 0.48
C ILE A 118 31.81 -19.75 -0.17
N GLU A 119 32.43 -18.59 -0.37
CA GLU A 119 33.80 -18.54 -0.92
C GLU A 119 34.83 -19.20 0.01
N GLU A 120 34.69 -19.05 1.34
CA GLU A 120 35.65 -19.63 2.28
C GLU A 120 35.51 -21.16 2.40
N SER A 121 34.27 -21.68 2.32
CA SER A 121 33.99 -23.13 2.38
C SER A 121 34.42 -23.90 1.11
N VAL A 122 34.32 -23.28 -0.06
CA VAL A 122 34.76 -23.90 -1.34
C VAL A 122 36.29 -23.90 -1.46
N ARG A 123 36.98 -22.85 -0.98
CA ARG A 123 38.44 -22.78 -1.01
C ARG A 123 39.10 -23.82 -0.09
N ASP A 124 38.60 -24.04 1.12
CA ASP A 124 39.19 -25.04 2.03
C ASP A 124 38.96 -26.50 1.53
N SER A 125 37.87 -26.72 0.79
CA SER A 125 37.56 -28.04 0.21
C SER A 125 38.43 -28.38 -1.01
N ILE A 126 38.72 -27.42 -1.88
CA ILE A 126 39.60 -27.62 -3.06
C ILE A 126 41.08 -27.81 -2.63
N SER A 127 41.50 -27.13 -1.56
CA SER A 127 42.87 -27.21 -1.02
C SER A 127 43.24 -28.61 -0.52
N ARG A 128 42.27 -29.41 -0.08
CA ARG A 128 42.50 -30.79 0.40
C ARG A 128 42.50 -31.84 -0.71
N LEU A 129 41.96 -31.52 -1.89
CA LEU A 129 41.89 -32.48 -3.02
C LEU A 129 43.14 -32.46 -3.91
N PHE A 130 43.89 -31.35 -3.93
CA PHE A 130 45.08 -31.16 -4.80
C PHE A 130 46.38 -30.95 -4.03
N ARG A 131 46.59 -31.64 -2.90
CA ARG A 131 47.90 -31.67 -2.25
C ARG A 131 48.88 -32.49 -3.13
N PRO A 132 50.02 -31.94 -3.58
CA PRO A 132 51.04 -32.74 -4.24
C PRO A 132 51.55 -33.76 -3.22
N ARG A 133 51.43 -35.04 -3.55
CA ARG A 133 52.16 -36.11 -2.85
C ARG A 133 53.64 -35.89 -3.14
N GLY A 134 54.38 -35.40 -2.14
CA GLY A 134 55.80 -35.71 -2.02
C GLY A 134 55.97 -37.18 -1.66
#